data_AF-A0A356R0P4-F1
#
_entry.id   AF-A0A356R0P4-F1
#
_cell.length_a   1.000
_cell.length_b   1.000
_cell.length_c   1.000
_cell.angle_alpha   90.00
_cell.angle_beta   90.00
_cell.angle_gamma   90.00
#
_symmetry.space_group_name_H-M   'P 1'
#
loop_
_entity.id
_entity.type
_entity.pdbx_description
1 polymer ?
#
loop_
_entity_poly.entity_id
_entity_poly.type
_entity_poly.pdbx_seq_one_letter_code
_entity_poly.pdbx_strand_id
1 'polypeptide(L)'
;MSSDSAITVRGLGKDYRIYGRPIDRIREMYSVHGRNYHSVFTALNDVSFDVAPGETVGIIGPNGSGKSTLLEMVCGTLTPTRGTVTVSGRLAALLELGAGFNPAFSGRENVYLNAALLGISKEEIEERFEHIVEFAGIGEFVEHPVSTYSSGMYVRLAFATAVNTDPDVLIVDEALAVGDIRFQRKCFRLFQEMQKAGRTILFVTHSVDLVQAHCSRAIYLKSGEVRSKGEPKTVIQDYLEDLFGSEGANESDAASPREPEAYPKSKQSRPEQDLPRDLCSSRPLYNPNEYRWGDRRAVIFDYVLRSEDGPIRGGFERGQKISLNVSINLTESIDHLIIGFTVKTVDGRTVFGANTRDRNVQLPGLGAGENLTVQFGFVCALIPGEYFLSIGIAQDDQSRDNIAVDRRYDLIHMPVRGSSGDFGVADLGLSIGFPSHE
;
A
#
# COMPACT_ATOMS: atom_id res chain seq x y z
N MET A 1 7.91 -30.27 -18.84
CA MET A 1 7.14 -29.10 -19.32
C MET A 1 7.63 -27.91 -18.53
N SER A 2 8.60 -27.17 -19.09
CA SER A 2 9.14 -25.95 -18.45
C SER A 2 8.09 -24.86 -18.60
N SER A 3 7.46 -24.46 -17.51
CA SER A 3 6.70 -23.21 -17.46
C SER A 3 7.72 -22.08 -17.42
N ASP A 4 8.03 -21.47 -18.57
CA ASP A 4 8.97 -20.35 -18.64
C ASP A 4 8.43 -19.18 -17.81
N SER A 5 9.05 -18.94 -16.66
CA SER A 5 8.76 -17.80 -15.80
C SER A 5 9.38 -16.53 -16.39
N ALA A 6 8.67 -15.41 -16.27
CA ALA A 6 9.15 -14.10 -16.72
C ALA A 6 10.24 -13.54 -15.79
N ILE A 7 10.13 -13.79 -14.49
CA ILE A 7 11.17 -13.49 -13.49
C ILE A 7 11.41 -14.74 -12.65
N THR A 8 12.67 -15.15 -12.52
CA THR A 8 13.12 -16.28 -11.72
C THR A 8 14.15 -15.80 -10.71
N VAL A 9 13.85 -15.93 -9.41
CA VAL A 9 14.77 -15.58 -8.32
C VAL A 9 15.10 -16.84 -7.53
N ARG A 10 16.38 -17.13 -7.33
CA ARG A 10 16.87 -18.35 -6.65
C ARG A 10 17.97 -18.03 -5.64
N GLY A 11 17.71 -18.37 -4.37
CA GLY A 11 18.66 -18.27 -3.26
C GLY A 11 19.30 -16.89 -3.10
N LEU A 12 18.55 -15.84 -3.43
CA LEU A 12 19.09 -14.50 -3.59
C LEU A 12 19.46 -13.93 -2.22
N GLY A 13 20.69 -13.43 -2.11
CA GLY A 13 21.17 -12.80 -0.89
C GLY A 13 22.12 -11.65 -1.15
N LYS A 14 22.04 -10.64 -0.29
CA LYS A 14 22.86 -9.43 -0.38
C LYS A 14 23.41 -9.04 0.97
N ASP A 15 24.73 -8.94 1.01
CA ASP A 15 25.49 -8.56 2.20
C ASP A 15 26.26 -7.27 1.92
N TYR A 16 26.10 -6.28 2.79
CA TYR A 16 26.83 -5.02 2.77
C TYR A 16 27.91 -5.03 3.85
N ARG A 17 29.15 -4.70 3.45
CA ARG A 17 30.26 -4.52 4.38
C ARG A 17 30.27 -3.09 4.90
N ILE A 18 30.04 -2.93 6.19
CA ILE A 18 30.02 -1.64 6.88
C ILE A 18 31.35 -1.47 7.60
N TYR A 19 32.11 -0.45 7.20
CA TYR A 19 33.38 -0.08 7.82
C TYR A 19 33.16 1.12 8.74
N GLY A 20 33.62 1.05 9.98
CA GLY A 20 33.49 2.16 10.94
C GLY A 20 34.31 3.39 10.52
N ARG A 21 35.44 3.19 9.83
CA ARG A 21 36.25 4.27 9.25
C ARG A 21 36.70 3.90 7.84
N PRO A 22 36.84 4.87 6.91
CA PRO A 22 37.33 4.59 5.54
C PRO A 22 38.69 3.87 5.51
N ILE A 23 39.58 4.18 6.46
CA ILE A 23 40.91 3.56 6.55
C ILE A 23 40.86 2.07 6.93
N ASP A 24 39.77 1.60 7.55
CA ASP A 24 39.63 0.22 7.96
C ASP A 24 39.46 -0.73 6.76
N ARG A 25 38.92 -0.22 5.63
CA ARG A 25 38.92 -0.95 4.36
C ARG A 25 40.34 -1.23 3.85
N ILE A 26 41.22 -0.24 3.97
CA ILE A 26 42.63 -0.37 3.57
C ILE A 26 43.35 -1.32 4.52
N ARG A 27 43.14 -1.16 5.84
CA ARG A 27 43.75 -2.04 6.86
C ARG A 27 43.35 -3.50 6.67
N GLU A 28 42.09 -3.76 6.33
CA GLU A 28 41.59 -5.09 6.04
C GLU A 28 42.25 -5.68 4.78
N MET A 29 42.39 -4.89 3.71
CA MET A 29 43.04 -5.33 2.47
C MET A 29 44.52 -5.70 2.66
N TYR A 30 45.22 -5.02 3.58
CA TYR A 30 46.63 -5.29 3.92
C TYR A 30 46.81 -6.17 5.18
N SER A 31 45.72 -6.71 5.73
CA SER A 31 45.75 -7.56 6.92
C SER A 31 46.23 -8.96 6.57
N VAL A 32 47.49 -9.27 6.89
CA VAL A 32 48.09 -10.61 6.67
C VAL A 32 47.44 -11.70 7.53
N HIS A 33 46.72 -11.32 8.60
CA HIS A 33 46.10 -12.25 9.56
C HIS A 33 44.58 -12.43 9.36
N GLY A 34 44.00 -11.98 8.24
CA GLY A 34 42.57 -12.19 7.95
C GLY A 34 41.62 -11.53 8.94
N ARG A 35 42.06 -10.51 9.67
CA ARG A 35 41.19 -9.75 10.58
C ARG A 35 40.19 -8.94 9.76
N ASN A 36 38.91 -9.22 9.96
CA ASN A 36 37.81 -8.41 9.44
C ASN A 36 37.67 -7.15 10.27
N TYR A 37 37.72 -6.00 9.61
CA TYR A 37 37.47 -4.69 10.19
C TYR A 37 36.10 -4.11 9.76
N HIS A 38 35.29 -4.90 9.06
CA HIS A 38 33.90 -4.60 8.74
C HIS A 38 32.93 -5.40 9.59
N SER A 39 31.75 -4.81 9.83
CA SER A 39 30.54 -5.57 10.15
C SER A 39 29.77 -5.89 8.87
N VAL A 40 28.99 -6.96 8.89
CA VAL A 40 28.17 -7.38 7.75
C VAL A 40 26.71 -7.05 8.06
N PHE A 41 26.07 -6.29 7.18
CA PHE A 41 24.62 -6.09 7.17
C PHE A 41 24.00 -6.91 6.05
N THR A 42 23.15 -7.88 6.40
CA THR A 42 22.45 -8.73 5.44
C THR A 42 21.12 -8.09 5.08
N ALA A 43 21.00 -7.61 3.86
CA ALA A 43 19.78 -6.95 3.37
C ALA A 43 18.75 -7.95 2.82
N LEU A 44 19.21 -9.01 2.16
CA LEU A 44 18.40 -10.15 1.74
C LEU A 44 19.07 -11.46 2.11
N ASN A 45 18.27 -12.44 2.52
CA ASN A 45 18.71 -13.77 2.90
C ASN A 45 17.84 -14.86 2.25
N ASP A 46 18.44 -15.61 1.32
CA ASP A 46 17.85 -16.80 0.70
C ASP A 46 16.45 -16.59 0.08
N VAL A 47 16.27 -15.48 -0.63
CA VAL A 47 14.99 -15.15 -1.28
C VAL A 47 14.82 -15.97 -2.55
N SER A 48 13.70 -16.69 -2.67
CA SER A 48 13.37 -17.50 -3.85
C SER A 48 11.89 -17.43 -4.24
N PHE A 49 11.62 -17.00 -5.48
CA PHE A 49 10.27 -16.94 -6.05
C PHE A 49 10.32 -16.90 -7.59
N ASP A 50 9.17 -17.15 -8.21
CA ASP A 50 8.96 -17.14 -9.66
C ASP A 50 7.76 -16.29 -10.00
N VAL A 51 7.83 -15.49 -11.05
CA VAL A 51 6.69 -14.73 -11.59
C VAL A 51 6.37 -15.26 -12.98
N ALA A 52 5.12 -15.69 -13.18
CA ALA A 52 4.66 -16.20 -14.46
C ALA A 52 4.45 -15.04 -15.47
N PRO A 53 4.59 -15.29 -16.78
CA PRO A 53 4.26 -14.30 -17.80
C PRO A 53 2.81 -13.81 -17.68
N GLY A 54 2.62 -12.49 -17.72
CA GLY A 54 1.30 -11.85 -17.59
C GLY A 54 0.72 -11.85 -16.18
N GLU A 55 1.50 -12.28 -15.18
CA GLU A 55 1.12 -12.23 -13.77
C GLU A 55 1.45 -10.85 -13.18
N THR A 56 0.56 -10.32 -12.33
CA THR A 56 0.84 -9.16 -11.48
C THR A 56 1.12 -9.63 -10.06
N VAL A 57 2.38 -9.50 -9.61
CA VAL A 57 2.82 -9.94 -8.29
C VAL A 57 3.14 -8.75 -7.40
N GLY A 58 2.49 -8.68 -6.24
CA GLY A 58 2.75 -7.69 -5.20
C GLY A 58 3.91 -8.09 -4.28
N ILE A 59 4.85 -7.19 -3.98
CA ILE A 59 5.82 -7.34 -2.89
C ILE A 59 5.46 -6.34 -1.79
N ILE A 60 5.09 -6.84 -0.62
CA ILE A 60 4.72 -6.06 0.56
C ILE A 60 5.70 -6.33 1.71
N GLY A 61 5.84 -5.36 2.61
CA GLY A 61 6.60 -5.51 3.85
C GLY A 61 6.99 -4.17 4.46
N PRO A 62 7.47 -4.14 5.71
CA PRO A 62 7.82 -2.90 6.39
C PRO A 62 9.03 -2.21 5.75
N ASN A 63 9.29 -0.96 6.14
CA ASN A 63 10.51 -0.27 5.74
C ASN A 63 11.74 -1.02 6.25
N GLY A 64 12.79 -1.07 5.43
CA GLY A 64 14.01 -1.85 5.75
C GLY A 64 13.88 -3.36 5.57
N SER A 65 12.78 -3.88 5.03
CA SER A 65 12.65 -5.33 4.79
C SER A 65 13.46 -5.88 3.60
N GLY A 66 14.09 -5.01 2.80
CA GLY A 66 14.91 -5.38 1.65
C GLY A 66 14.23 -5.27 0.28
N LYS A 67 13.03 -4.66 0.20
CA LYS A 67 12.27 -4.50 -1.07
C LYS A 67 13.06 -3.76 -2.14
N SER A 68 13.59 -2.58 -1.84
CA SER A 68 14.38 -1.79 -2.82
C SER A 68 15.64 -2.54 -3.25
N THR A 69 16.35 -3.19 -2.32
CA THR A 69 17.52 -4.02 -2.63
C THR A 69 17.17 -5.22 -3.52
N LEU A 70 16.04 -5.89 -3.28
CA LEU A 70 15.52 -6.95 -4.15
C LEU A 70 15.27 -6.41 -5.55
N LEU A 71 14.61 -5.27 -5.64
CA LEU A 71 14.27 -4.66 -6.91
C LEU A 71 15.50 -4.23 -7.71
N GLU A 72 16.50 -3.59 -7.09
CA GLU A 72 17.77 -3.25 -7.73
C GLU A 72 18.46 -4.50 -8.31
N MET A 73 18.40 -5.64 -7.60
CA MET A 73 18.94 -6.90 -8.12
C MET A 73 18.11 -7.50 -9.26
N VAL A 74 16.78 -7.36 -9.23
CA VAL A 74 15.93 -7.78 -10.35
C VAL A 74 16.15 -6.89 -11.58
N CYS A 75 16.38 -5.58 -11.38
CA CYS A 75 16.71 -4.65 -12.45
C CYS A 75 18.14 -4.83 -12.99
N GLY A 76 19.00 -5.58 -12.29
CA GLY A 76 20.41 -5.74 -12.65
C GLY A 76 21.30 -4.54 -12.31
N THR A 77 20.79 -3.53 -11.59
CA THR A 77 21.59 -2.37 -11.13
C THR A 77 22.45 -2.73 -9.92
N LEU A 78 22.07 -3.78 -9.18
CA LEU A 78 22.85 -4.31 -8.06
C LEU A 78 23.21 -5.78 -8.29
N THR A 79 24.49 -6.12 -8.15
CA THR A 79 24.93 -7.52 -8.20
C THR A 79 24.64 -8.23 -6.87
N PRO A 80 24.02 -9.41 -6.86
CA PRO A 80 23.83 -10.20 -5.65
C PRO A 80 25.15 -10.69 -5.05
N THR A 81 25.19 -10.87 -3.74
CA THR A 81 26.33 -11.54 -3.07
C THR A 81 26.25 -13.05 -3.28
N ARG A 82 25.03 -13.60 -3.31
CA ARG A 82 24.73 -15.02 -3.53
C ARG A 82 23.40 -15.18 -4.27
N GLY A 83 23.23 -16.33 -4.91
CA GLY A 83 22.03 -16.64 -5.70
C GLY A 83 22.04 -16.02 -7.09
N THR A 84 20.94 -16.19 -7.80
CA THR A 84 20.80 -15.75 -9.20
C THR A 84 19.43 -15.14 -9.46
N VAL A 85 19.39 -14.13 -10.32
CA VAL A 85 18.17 -13.58 -10.89
C VAL A 85 18.21 -13.75 -12.40
N THR A 86 17.10 -14.17 -12.98
CA THR A 86 16.92 -14.26 -14.43
C THR A 86 15.61 -13.57 -14.80
N VAL A 87 15.66 -12.67 -15.77
CA VAL A 87 14.50 -11.97 -16.32
C VAL A 87 14.41 -12.27 -17.81
N SER A 88 13.24 -12.69 -18.27
CA SER A 88 12.97 -13.03 -19.66
C SER A 88 12.19 -11.91 -20.32
N GLY A 89 12.76 -11.29 -21.35
CA GLY A 89 12.16 -10.17 -22.09
C GLY A 89 12.70 -8.80 -21.70
N ARG A 90 12.10 -7.74 -22.26
CA ARG A 90 12.47 -6.34 -22.00
C ARG A 90 11.89 -5.89 -20.66
N LEU A 91 12.78 -5.46 -19.75
CA LEU A 91 12.41 -4.95 -18.42
C LEU A 91 12.40 -3.42 -18.43
N ALA A 92 11.35 -2.83 -17.88
CA ALA A 92 11.29 -1.41 -17.53
C ALA A 92 11.04 -1.27 -16.03
N ALA A 93 11.80 -0.42 -15.36
CA ALA A 93 11.72 -0.20 -13.92
C ALA A 93 11.47 1.26 -13.57
N LEU A 94 10.49 1.51 -12.70
CA LEU A 94 10.08 2.85 -12.26
C LEU A 94 10.75 3.29 -10.93
N LEU A 95 11.77 2.56 -10.50
CA LEU A 95 12.48 2.75 -9.22
C LEU A 95 13.42 3.97 -9.21
N GLU A 96 14.02 4.23 -10.37
CA GLU A 96 15.02 5.27 -10.55
C GLU A 96 14.61 6.14 -11.75
N LEU A 97 13.40 6.69 -11.71
CA LEU A 97 12.89 7.53 -12.78
C LEU A 97 13.85 8.71 -13.04
N GLY A 98 14.47 8.69 -14.22
CA GLY A 98 15.46 9.69 -14.65
C GLY A 98 16.91 9.27 -14.41
N ALA A 99 17.17 8.09 -13.86
CA ALA A 99 18.51 7.50 -13.91
C ALA A 99 18.95 7.38 -15.38
N GLY A 100 20.09 8.00 -15.68
CA GLY A 100 20.61 8.13 -17.03
C GLY A 100 20.23 9.43 -17.73
N PHE A 101 19.40 10.30 -17.16
CA PHE A 101 19.22 11.64 -17.70
C PHE A 101 20.47 12.49 -17.42
N ASN A 102 20.91 13.22 -18.43
CA ASN A 102 21.94 14.24 -18.32
C ASN A 102 21.27 15.63 -18.13
N PRO A 103 21.53 16.32 -17.00
CA PRO A 103 20.97 17.65 -16.72
C PRO A 103 21.26 18.72 -17.77
N ALA A 104 22.36 18.58 -18.52
CA ALA A 104 22.76 19.51 -19.56
C ALA A 104 22.01 19.28 -20.88
N PHE A 105 21.43 18.10 -21.08
CA PHE A 105 20.74 17.72 -22.31
C PHE A 105 19.27 18.16 -22.27
N SER A 106 18.70 18.41 -23.45
CA SER A 106 17.28 18.68 -23.60
C SER A 106 16.43 17.48 -23.18
N GLY A 107 15.14 17.69 -22.95
CA GLY A 107 14.20 16.58 -22.76
C GLY A 107 14.25 15.60 -23.92
N ARG A 108 14.31 16.11 -25.15
CA ARG A 108 14.44 15.28 -26.36
C ARG A 108 15.67 14.40 -26.31
N GLU A 109 16.84 14.99 -26.12
CA GLU A 109 18.12 14.27 -26.05
C GLU A 109 18.12 13.22 -24.93
N ASN A 110 17.50 13.53 -23.79
CA ASN A 110 17.34 12.60 -22.68
C ASN A 110 16.39 11.42 -23.00
N VAL A 111 15.32 11.65 -23.76
CA VAL A 111 14.43 10.58 -24.25
C VAL A 111 15.21 9.60 -25.12
N TYR A 112 15.99 10.09 -26.10
CA TYR A 112 16.81 9.22 -26.94
C TYR A 112 17.89 8.49 -26.15
N LEU A 113 18.59 9.19 -25.25
CA LEU A 113 19.63 8.60 -24.41
C LEU A 113 19.07 7.47 -23.54
N ASN A 114 17.95 7.71 -22.86
CA ASN A 114 17.34 6.71 -21.99
C ASN A 114 16.75 5.54 -22.78
N ALA A 115 16.12 5.78 -23.93
CA ALA A 115 15.64 4.73 -24.83
C ALA A 115 16.79 3.83 -25.31
N ALA A 116 17.95 4.41 -25.66
CA ALA A 116 19.13 3.64 -26.06
C ALA A 116 19.68 2.77 -24.91
N LEU A 117 19.66 3.28 -23.66
CA LEU A 117 20.04 2.50 -22.47
C LEU A 117 19.08 1.31 -22.23
N LEU A 118 17.80 1.45 -22.61
CA LEU A 118 16.79 0.40 -22.54
C LEU A 118 16.81 -0.55 -23.76
N GLY A 119 17.77 -0.38 -24.68
CA GLY A 119 17.94 -1.25 -25.85
C GLY A 119 16.93 -0.99 -26.97
N ILE A 120 16.42 0.22 -27.07
CA ILE A 120 15.43 0.64 -28.09
C ILE A 120 16.17 1.35 -29.22
N SER A 121 15.81 1.02 -30.45
CA SER A 121 16.38 1.65 -31.63
C SER A 121 15.95 3.12 -31.74
N LYS A 122 16.75 3.92 -32.46
CA LYS A 122 16.43 5.33 -32.68
C LYS A 122 15.12 5.48 -33.47
N GLU A 123 14.86 4.56 -34.39
CA GLU A 123 13.69 4.53 -35.24
C GLU A 123 12.41 4.28 -34.42
N GLU A 124 12.44 3.28 -33.52
CA GLU A 124 11.30 2.98 -32.64
C GLU A 124 10.94 4.13 -31.70
N ILE A 125 11.94 4.87 -31.20
CA ILE A 125 11.68 6.01 -30.31
C ILE A 125 11.18 7.23 -31.08
N GLU A 126 11.64 7.44 -32.32
CA GLU A 126 11.17 8.52 -33.21
C GLU A 126 9.66 8.38 -33.46
N GLU A 127 9.19 7.16 -33.74
CA GLU A 127 7.76 6.85 -33.96
C GLU A 127 6.89 7.11 -32.72
N ARG A 128 7.48 7.03 -31.52
CA ARG A 128 6.77 7.16 -30.23
C ARG A 128 7.01 8.50 -29.54
N PHE A 129 7.89 9.33 -30.09
CA PHE A 129 8.37 10.54 -29.44
C PHE A 129 7.23 11.50 -29.10
N GLU A 130 6.32 11.76 -30.06
CA GLU A 130 5.17 12.65 -29.85
C GLU A 130 4.26 12.14 -28.72
N HIS A 131 4.00 10.82 -28.69
CA HIS A 131 3.19 10.20 -27.64
C HIS A 131 3.87 10.31 -26.26
N ILE A 132 5.19 10.19 -26.18
CA ILE A 132 5.96 10.40 -24.94
C ILE A 132 5.78 11.83 -24.42
N VAL A 133 5.93 12.82 -25.30
CA VAL A 133 5.81 14.24 -24.95
C VAL A 133 4.39 14.59 -24.52
N GLU A 134 3.39 14.08 -25.25
CA GLU A 134 1.97 14.25 -24.91
C GLU A 134 1.61 13.59 -23.57
N PHE A 135 2.08 12.36 -23.34
CA PHE A 135 1.85 11.65 -22.09
C PHE A 135 2.44 12.42 -20.90
N ALA A 136 3.71 12.85 -21.02
CA ALA A 136 4.40 13.65 -20.02
C ALA A 136 3.71 15.01 -19.79
N GLY A 137 3.06 15.57 -20.80
CA GLY A 137 2.36 16.86 -20.71
C GLY A 137 3.33 18.02 -20.43
N ILE A 138 4.49 17.99 -21.09
CA ILE A 138 5.53 19.04 -20.97
C ILE A 138 5.59 19.97 -22.19
N GLY A 139 4.93 19.62 -23.31
CA GLY A 139 4.86 20.48 -24.49
C GLY A 139 6.24 20.89 -25.02
N GLU A 140 6.39 22.18 -25.37
CA GLU A 140 7.62 22.74 -25.94
C GLU A 140 8.84 22.69 -25.00
N PHE A 141 8.62 22.49 -23.69
CA PHE A 141 9.73 22.36 -22.75
C PHE A 141 10.64 21.17 -23.05
N VAL A 142 10.18 20.19 -23.84
CA VAL A 142 11.01 19.06 -24.31
C VAL A 142 12.30 19.50 -25.01
N GLU A 143 12.32 20.68 -25.62
CA GLU A 143 13.51 21.22 -26.30
C GLU A 143 14.46 21.96 -25.35
N HIS A 144 14.07 22.19 -24.09
CA HIS A 144 14.91 22.84 -23.08
C HIS A 144 15.70 21.83 -22.24
N PRO A 145 16.89 22.21 -21.72
CA PRO A 145 17.68 21.38 -20.83
C PRO A 145 16.88 20.93 -19.61
N VAL A 146 16.98 19.64 -19.24
CA VAL A 146 16.19 19.09 -18.12
C VAL A 146 16.61 19.68 -16.76
N SER A 147 17.78 20.31 -16.65
CA SER A 147 18.17 21.13 -15.48
C SER A 147 17.25 22.32 -15.23
N THR A 148 16.49 22.76 -16.23
CA THR A 148 15.49 23.85 -16.10
C THR A 148 14.11 23.34 -15.67
N TYR A 149 13.91 22.03 -15.59
CA TYR A 149 12.61 21.44 -15.32
C TYR A 149 12.25 21.54 -13.84
N SER A 150 10.96 21.67 -13.56
CA SER A 150 10.47 21.32 -12.24
C SER A 150 10.67 19.82 -11.98
N SER A 151 10.77 19.42 -10.71
CA SER A 151 10.84 18.01 -10.32
C SER A 151 9.70 17.18 -10.92
N GLY A 152 8.49 17.75 -11.00
CA GLY A 152 7.34 17.11 -11.63
C GLY A 152 7.49 16.93 -13.15
N MET A 153 8.04 17.90 -13.88
CA MET A 153 8.30 17.73 -15.32
C MET A 153 9.36 16.65 -15.59
N TYR A 154 10.43 16.67 -14.79
CA TYR A 154 11.50 15.69 -14.87
C TYR A 154 10.98 14.26 -14.70
N VAL A 155 10.24 13.99 -13.61
CA VAL A 155 9.71 12.66 -13.35
C VAL A 155 8.66 12.26 -14.39
N ARG A 156 7.80 13.19 -14.83
CA ARG A 156 6.80 12.91 -15.87
C ARG A 156 7.44 12.47 -17.19
N LEU A 157 8.51 13.14 -17.62
CA LEU A 157 9.22 12.77 -18.84
C LEU A 157 9.95 11.43 -18.69
N ALA A 158 10.64 11.22 -17.56
CA ALA A 158 11.30 9.95 -17.28
C ALA A 158 10.31 8.77 -17.28
N PHE A 159 9.16 8.95 -16.63
CA PHE A 159 8.10 7.94 -16.61
C PHE A 159 7.55 7.70 -18.00
N ALA A 160 7.19 8.76 -18.73
CA ALA A 160 6.65 8.65 -20.08
C ALA A 160 7.61 7.91 -21.01
N THR A 161 8.91 8.16 -20.88
CA THR A 161 9.94 7.48 -21.66
C THR A 161 9.96 5.99 -21.33
N ALA A 162 10.06 5.63 -20.04
CA ALA A 162 10.18 4.24 -19.59
C ALA A 162 8.99 3.35 -19.98
N VAL A 163 7.76 3.88 -19.91
CA VAL A 163 6.55 3.08 -20.16
C VAL A 163 6.20 2.94 -21.65
N ASN A 164 6.62 3.90 -22.48
CA ASN A 164 6.39 3.86 -23.93
C ASN A 164 7.39 2.96 -24.67
N THR A 165 8.19 2.18 -23.94
CA THR A 165 9.17 1.23 -24.48
C THR A 165 8.56 -0.14 -24.81
N ASP A 166 7.26 -0.33 -24.54
CA ASP A 166 6.54 -1.60 -24.64
C ASP A 166 7.27 -2.77 -23.94
N PRO A 167 7.48 -2.69 -22.61
CA PRO A 167 8.23 -3.70 -21.88
C PRO A 167 7.41 -4.98 -21.67
N ASP A 168 8.09 -6.12 -21.64
CA ASP A 168 7.51 -7.43 -21.29
C ASP A 168 7.31 -7.56 -19.77
N VAL A 169 8.20 -6.91 -19.01
CA VAL A 169 8.21 -6.89 -17.54
C VAL A 169 8.26 -5.45 -17.06
N LEU A 170 7.25 -5.03 -16.32
CA LEU A 170 7.20 -3.73 -15.65
C LEU A 170 7.45 -3.89 -14.15
N ILE A 171 8.46 -3.21 -13.64
CA ILE A 171 8.71 -3.08 -12.21
C ILE A 171 8.22 -1.73 -11.75
N VAL A 172 7.33 -1.77 -10.77
CA VAL A 172 6.65 -0.59 -10.25
C VAL A 172 6.96 -0.49 -8.77
N ASP A 173 7.65 0.57 -8.38
CA ASP A 173 7.76 0.96 -6.96
C ASP A 173 6.60 1.87 -6.56
N GLU A 174 6.50 2.22 -5.28
CA GLU A 174 5.56 3.21 -4.73
C GLU A 174 5.59 4.57 -5.45
N ALA A 175 6.57 4.78 -6.32
CA ALA A 175 6.70 5.86 -7.27
C ALA A 175 5.51 6.08 -8.23
N LEU A 176 4.52 5.18 -8.33
CA LEU A 176 3.25 5.50 -9.01
C LEU A 176 2.53 6.71 -8.41
N ALA A 177 2.85 7.06 -7.16
CA ALA A 177 2.36 8.25 -6.49
C ALA A 177 3.12 9.54 -6.86
N VAL A 178 4.08 9.51 -7.79
CA VAL A 178 4.83 10.72 -8.19
C VAL A 178 4.05 11.55 -9.22
N GLY A 179 4.13 12.88 -9.09
CA GLY A 179 3.44 13.84 -9.93
C GLY A 179 2.13 14.33 -9.32
N ASP A 180 1.36 15.09 -10.10
CA ASP A 180 0.03 15.54 -9.67
C ASP A 180 -1.03 14.44 -9.82
N ILE A 181 -2.21 14.65 -9.23
CA ILE A 181 -3.33 13.70 -9.27
C ILE A 181 -3.76 13.35 -10.70
N ARG A 182 -3.62 14.28 -11.67
CA ARG A 182 -3.97 14.00 -13.07
C ARG A 182 -2.96 13.04 -13.67
N PHE A 183 -1.67 13.24 -13.42
CA PHE A 183 -0.61 12.36 -13.88
C PHE A 183 -0.69 10.97 -13.24
N GLN A 184 -0.89 10.90 -11.92
CA GLN A 184 -1.12 9.63 -11.22
C GLN A 184 -2.27 8.82 -11.85
N ARG A 185 -3.40 9.47 -12.19
CA ARG A 185 -4.51 8.80 -12.88
C ARG A 185 -4.10 8.27 -14.26
N LYS A 186 -3.27 8.98 -15.01
CA LYS A 186 -2.71 8.48 -16.28
C LYS A 186 -1.84 7.24 -16.03
N CYS A 187 -0.98 7.26 -15.01
CA CYS A 187 -0.12 6.13 -14.65
C CYS A 187 -0.93 4.89 -14.26
N PHE A 188 -1.97 5.04 -13.44
CA PHE A 188 -2.85 3.94 -13.05
C PHE A 188 -3.64 3.37 -14.22
N ARG A 189 -4.12 4.22 -15.14
CA ARG A 189 -4.80 3.75 -16.35
C ARG A 189 -3.84 2.91 -17.21
N LEU A 190 -2.61 3.39 -17.40
CA LEU A 190 -1.60 2.67 -18.16
C LEU A 190 -1.24 1.33 -17.49
N PHE A 191 -1.09 1.31 -16.17
CA PHE A 191 -0.89 0.09 -15.40
C PHE A 191 -1.99 -0.95 -15.70
N GLN A 192 -3.27 -0.51 -15.69
CA GLN A 192 -4.41 -1.37 -15.99
C GLN A 192 -4.43 -1.82 -17.46
N GLU A 193 -4.04 -0.97 -18.39
CA GLU A 193 -3.92 -1.31 -19.82
C GLU A 193 -2.85 -2.37 -20.04
N MET A 194 -1.69 -2.24 -19.39
CA MET A 194 -0.60 -3.23 -19.44
C MET A 194 -1.01 -4.56 -18.82
N GLN A 195 -1.73 -4.52 -17.69
CA GLN A 195 -2.29 -5.72 -17.06
C GLN A 195 -3.28 -6.43 -17.99
N LYS A 196 -4.18 -5.69 -18.65
CA LYS A 196 -5.13 -6.24 -19.65
C LYS A 196 -4.43 -6.78 -20.89
N ALA A 197 -3.32 -6.17 -21.29
CA ALA A 197 -2.48 -6.65 -22.39
C ALA A 197 -1.65 -7.90 -22.03
N GLY A 198 -1.75 -8.41 -20.79
CA GLY A 198 -1.03 -9.60 -20.35
C GLY A 198 0.47 -9.37 -20.16
N ARG A 199 0.88 -8.12 -19.86
CA ARG A 199 2.27 -7.81 -19.48
C ARG A 199 2.53 -8.26 -18.04
N THR A 200 3.76 -8.67 -17.77
CA THR A 200 4.17 -9.10 -16.42
C THR A 200 4.45 -7.88 -15.56
N ILE A 201 3.92 -7.84 -14.34
CA ILE A 201 4.10 -6.68 -13.45
C ILE A 201 4.60 -7.15 -12.09
N LEU A 202 5.73 -6.60 -11.66
CA LEU A 202 6.21 -6.72 -10.28
C LEU A 202 5.93 -5.40 -9.57
N PHE A 203 4.97 -5.42 -8.66
CA PHE A 203 4.48 -4.22 -8.00
C PHE A 203 4.89 -4.21 -6.53
N VAL A 204 5.60 -3.18 -6.11
CA VAL A 204 6.14 -3.07 -4.75
C VAL A 204 5.47 -1.91 -4.05
N THR A 205 4.83 -2.21 -2.93
CA THR A 205 4.08 -1.21 -2.17
C THR A 205 3.85 -1.66 -0.73
N HIS A 206 3.76 -0.70 0.19
CA HIS A 206 3.23 -0.90 1.53
C HIS A 206 1.69 -0.81 1.60
N SER A 207 1.01 -0.44 0.49
CA SER A 207 -0.44 -0.32 0.44
C SER A 207 -1.10 -1.68 0.27
N VAL A 208 -1.72 -2.18 1.33
CA VAL A 208 -2.54 -3.40 1.30
C VAL A 208 -3.69 -3.29 0.30
N ASP A 209 -4.27 -2.10 0.16
CA ASP A 209 -5.42 -1.82 -0.72
C ASP A 209 -5.03 -2.04 -2.19
N LEU A 210 -3.87 -1.50 -2.61
CA LEU A 210 -3.41 -1.63 -4.00
C LEU A 210 -2.98 -3.06 -4.33
N VAL A 211 -2.39 -3.79 -3.37
CA VAL A 211 -2.06 -5.21 -3.54
C VAL A 211 -3.33 -6.03 -3.72
N GLN A 212 -4.34 -5.83 -2.87
CA GLN A 212 -5.61 -6.54 -2.93
C GLN A 212 -6.38 -6.26 -4.22
N ALA A 213 -6.36 -5.02 -4.72
CA ALA A 213 -7.11 -4.63 -5.91
C ALA A 213 -6.45 -5.03 -7.24
N HIS A 214 -5.11 -5.10 -7.29
CA HIS A 214 -4.38 -5.17 -8.56
C HIS A 214 -3.49 -6.39 -8.74
N CYS A 215 -3.16 -7.12 -7.68
CA CYS A 215 -2.26 -8.27 -7.76
C CYS A 215 -3.04 -9.59 -7.80
N SER A 216 -2.58 -10.53 -8.62
CA SER A 216 -3.08 -11.91 -8.60
C SER A 216 -2.41 -12.76 -7.52
N ARG A 217 -1.21 -12.35 -7.09
CA ARG A 217 -0.41 -13.01 -6.07
C ARG A 217 0.41 -11.98 -5.30
N ALA A 218 0.77 -12.27 -4.06
CA ALA A 218 1.62 -11.39 -3.26
C ALA A 218 2.76 -12.17 -2.58
N ILE A 219 3.79 -11.43 -2.16
CA ILE A 219 4.96 -11.90 -1.43
C ILE A 219 5.16 -10.94 -0.26
N TYR A 220 5.14 -11.45 0.96
CA TYR A 220 5.49 -10.71 2.16
C TYR A 220 6.98 -10.90 2.47
N LEU A 221 7.74 -9.79 2.40
CA LEU A 221 9.15 -9.72 2.72
C LEU A 221 9.36 -9.06 4.10
N LYS A 222 10.08 -9.74 5.00
CA LYS A 222 10.45 -9.22 6.33
C LYS A 222 11.93 -9.51 6.61
N SER A 223 12.67 -8.49 7.03
CA SER A 223 14.07 -8.62 7.44
C SER A 223 14.93 -9.39 6.42
N GLY A 224 14.69 -9.15 5.13
CA GLY A 224 15.43 -9.79 4.04
C GLY A 224 14.95 -11.19 3.64
N GLU A 225 13.90 -11.73 4.25
CA GLU A 225 13.40 -13.09 4.01
C GLU A 225 11.94 -13.08 3.56
N VAL A 226 11.58 -14.05 2.72
CA VAL A 226 10.18 -14.28 2.33
C VAL A 226 9.46 -14.97 3.47
N ARG A 227 8.53 -14.26 4.12
CA ARG A 227 7.72 -14.80 5.22
C ARG A 227 6.49 -15.54 4.73
N SER A 228 5.84 -15.00 3.72
CA SER A 228 4.65 -15.59 3.10
C SER A 228 4.59 -15.27 1.62
N LYS A 229 3.96 -16.14 0.84
CA LYS A 229 3.70 -15.94 -0.59
C LYS A 229 2.47 -16.73 -1.01
N GLY A 230 1.65 -16.16 -1.89
CA GLY A 230 0.41 -16.80 -2.33
C GLY A 230 -0.69 -15.79 -2.62
N GLU A 231 -1.94 -16.16 -2.31
CA GLU A 231 -3.10 -15.30 -2.51
C GLU A 231 -2.91 -13.96 -1.77
N PRO A 232 -3.17 -12.80 -2.40
CA PRO A 232 -3.00 -11.49 -1.80
C PRO A 232 -3.64 -11.39 -0.40
N LYS A 233 -4.85 -11.92 -0.24
CA LYS A 233 -5.60 -11.88 1.01
C LYS A 233 -4.85 -12.54 2.18
N THR A 234 -4.30 -13.73 1.96
CA THR A 234 -3.55 -14.46 2.99
C THR A 234 -2.22 -13.77 3.32
N VAL A 235 -1.51 -13.29 2.30
CA VAL A 235 -0.22 -12.61 2.49
C VAL A 235 -0.39 -11.26 3.20
N ILE A 236 -1.46 -10.52 2.88
CA ILE A 236 -1.83 -9.28 3.57
C ILE A 236 -2.17 -9.56 5.04
N GLN A 237 -2.88 -10.66 5.31
CA GLN A 237 -3.17 -11.09 6.68
C GLN A 237 -1.87 -11.35 7.45
N ASP A 238 -0.97 -12.17 6.92
CA ASP A 238 0.33 -12.47 7.56
C ASP A 238 1.15 -11.20 7.82
N TYR A 239 1.12 -10.25 6.87
CA TYR A 239 1.80 -8.95 7.02
C TYR A 239 1.20 -8.10 8.14
N LEU A 240 -0.13 -8.00 8.22
CA LEU A 240 -0.80 -7.19 9.24
C LEU A 240 -0.73 -7.83 10.63
N GLU A 241 -0.84 -9.15 10.73
CA GLU A 241 -0.62 -9.88 11.98
C GLU A 241 0.80 -9.66 12.50
N ASP A 242 1.81 -9.62 11.63
CA ASP A 242 3.19 -9.43 12.04
C ASP A 242 3.54 -7.97 12.36
N LEU A 243 2.93 -7.01 11.65
CA LEU A 243 3.13 -5.58 11.93
C LEU A 243 2.55 -5.17 13.29
N PHE A 244 1.52 -5.88 13.76
CA PHE A 244 0.73 -5.45 14.91
C PHE A 244 0.52 -6.51 16.02
N GLY A 245 0.91 -7.77 15.80
CA GLY A 245 0.70 -8.88 16.73
C GLY A 245 1.88 -9.18 17.67
N SER A 246 3.04 -8.55 17.46
CA SER A 246 4.29 -8.91 18.18
C SER A 246 4.66 -8.05 19.40
N GLU A 247 3.83 -7.13 19.89
CA GLU A 247 4.15 -6.32 21.08
C GLU A 247 3.39 -6.75 22.36
N GLY A 248 3.11 -8.05 22.51
CA GLY A 248 2.45 -8.62 23.69
C GLY A 248 3.22 -9.70 24.45
N ALA A 249 4.44 -10.07 24.04
CA ALA A 249 5.05 -11.33 24.50
C ALA A 249 6.54 -11.30 24.87
N ASN A 250 7.20 -10.15 25.05
CA ASN A 250 8.60 -10.13 25.48
C ASN A 250 8.87 -9.06 26.54
N GLU A 251 8.58 -9.38 27.80
CA GLU A 251 9.30 -8.86 28.97
C GLU A 251 9.10 -9.81 30.16
N SER A 252 10.01 -10.77 30.34
CA SER A 252 10.66 -11.13 31.63
C SER A 252 11.34 -12.51 31.59
N ASP A 253 12.68 -12.43 31.68
CA ASP A 253 13.64 -13.26 32.41
C ASP A 253 13.94 -14.74 32.11
N ALA A 254 15.26 -14.98 32.15
CA ALA A 254 15.99 -16.20 31.87
C ALA A 254 16.04 -17.20 33.04
N ALA A 255 15.93 -18.50 32.73
CA ALA A 255 16.71 -19.58 33.36
C ALA A 255 16.53 -20.91 32.56
N SER A 256 17.61 -21.70 32.51
CA SER A 256 17.95 -22.80 31.59
C SER A 256 17.17 -24.14 31.79
N PRO A 257 17.58 -25.26 31.13
CA PRO A 257 16.92 -25.85 29.97
C PRO A 257 16.20 -27.19 30.25
N ARG A 258 15.09 -27.47 29.57
CA ARG A 258 14.52 -28.83 29.43
C ARG A 258 14.06 -29.06 27.98
N GLU A 259 14.68 -30.02 27.31
CA GLU A 259 14.14 -30.67 26.11
C GLU A 259 12.99 -31.64 26.49
N PRO A 260 12.29 -32.27 25.53
CA PRO A 260 11.19 -31.71 24.76
C PRO A 260 9.92 -32.50 25.11
N GLU A 261 9.08 -31.96 26.00
CA GLU A 261 7.79 -32.57 26.29
C GLU A 261 6.69 -31.95 25.43
N ALA A 262 5.97 -32.86 24.76
CA ALA A 262 4.84 -32.66 23.87
C ALA A 262 4.03 -31.40 24.14
N TYR A 263 3.78 -30.64 23.06
CA TYR A 263 2.83 -29.53 23.00
C TYR A 263 1.62 -29.77 23.92
N PRO A 264 1.47 -29.02 25.02
CA PRO A 264 0.22 -29.01 25.74
C PRO A 264 -0.77 -28.28 24.83
N LYS A 265 -1.71 -29.05 24.27
CA LYS A 265 -2.96 -28.50 23.77
C LYS A 265 -3.58 -27.66 24.89
N SER A 266 -3.74 -26.37 24.59
CA SER A 266 -4.59 -25.39 25.26
C SER A 266 -4.21 -24.93 26.67
N LYS A 267 -4.14 -23.60 26.83
CA LYS A 267 -4.96 -22.94 27.84
C LYS A 267 -5.94 -22.00 27.13
N GLN A 268 -7.10 -22.58 26.84
CA GLN A 268 -8.44 -21.96 26.88
C GLN A 268 -8.51 -20.59 26.18
N SER A 269 -8.99 -20.52 24.92
CA SER A 269 -10.44 -20.42 24.69
C SER A 269 -11.21 -20.19 26.00
N ARG A 270 -11.17 -18.94 26.48
CA ARG A 270 -12.25 -18.42 27.33
C ARG A 270 -13.56 -18.75 26.61
N PRO A 271 -14.60 -19.21 27.32
CA PRO A 271 -15.84 -19.57 26.67
C PRO A 271 -16.32 -18.40 25.81
N GLU A 272 -16.93 -18.68 24.65
CA GLU A 272 -17.79 -17.76 23.89
C GLU A 272 -19.05 -17.38 24.71
N GLN A 273 -18.86 -16.96 25.96
CA GLN A 273 -19.83 -16.48 26.94
C GLN A 273 -19.21 -15.16 27.41
N ASP A 274 -19.58 -13.95 27.02
CA ASP A 274 -20.85 -13.36 26.57
C ASP A 274 -20.59 -12.32 25.45
N LEU A 275 -19.77 -12.64 24.45
CA LEU A 275 -19.56 -11.74 23.31
C LEU A 275 -20.87 -11.60 22.54
N PRO A 276 -21.37 -10.37 22.30
CA PRO A 276 -22.59 -10.20 21.53
C PRO A 276 -22.40 -10.75 20.11
N ARG A 277 -23.45 -11.41 19.61
CA ARG A 277 -23.49 -11.91 18.24
C ARG A 277 -23.15 -10.77 17.27
N ASP A 278 -22.25 -11.02 16.32
CA ASP A 278 -21.94 -10.06 15.26
C ASP A 278 -23.16 -9.87 14.35
N LEU A 279 -23.85 -8.74 14.52
CA LEU A 279 -25.03 -8.36 13.77
C LEU A 279 -24.67 -7.64 12.47
N CYS A 280 -23.44 -7.13 12.31
CA CYS A 280 -23.03 -6.36 11.14
C CYS A 280 -23.25 -7.12 9.83
N SER A 281 -22.93 -8.43 9.81
CA SER A 281 -23.11 -9.28 8.62
C SER A 281 -24.56 -9.40 8.14
N SER A 282 -25.53 -9.11 9.02
CA SER A 282 -26.96 -9.11 8.71
C SER A 282 -27.52 -7.74 8.32
N ARG A 283 -26.70 -6.69 8.39
CA ARG A 283 -27.13 -5.32 8.13
C ARG A 283 -27.17 -5.01 6.63
N PRO A 284 -28.08 -4.12 6.20
CA PRO A 284 -28.05 -3.61 4.83
C PRO A 284 -26.70 -2.97 4.51
N LEU A 285 -26.27 -3.09 3.26
CA LEU A 285 -25.01 -2.53 2.76
C LEU A 285 -23.75 -3.11 3.40
N TYR A 286 -23.85 -4.23 4.12
CA TYR A 286 -22.69 -4.96 4.61
C TYR A 286 -21.85 -5.46 3.44
N ASN A 287 -20.54 -5.27 3.52
CA ASN A 287 -19.60 -5.81 2.55
C ASN A 287 -19.02 -7.14 3.07
N PRO A 288 -19.32 -8.28 2.42
CA PRO A 288 -18.76 -9.59 2.81
C PRO A 288 -17.23 -9.67 2.67
N ASN A 289 -16.63 -8.75 1.92
CA ASN A 289 -15.18 -8.68 1.73
C ASN A 289 -14.50 -7.75 2.74
N GLU A 290 -15.19 -7.36 3.83
CA GLU A 290 -14.56 -6.59 4.89
C GLU A 290 -13.31 -7.30 5.45
N TYR A 291 -12.41 -6.50 6.02
CA TYR A 291 -11.26 -7.02 6.74
C TYR A 291 -11.31 -6.56 8.20
N ARG A 292 -11.23 -7.49 9.15
CA ARG A 292 -11.31 -7.20 10.58
C ARG A 292 -10.01 -7.50 11.29
N TRP A 293 -9.47 -6.54 12.03
CA TRP A 293 -8.20 -6.64 12.73
C TRP A 293 -8.21 -5.89 14.07
N GLY A 294 -7.55 -6.44 15.09
CA GLY A 294 -7.45 -5.90 16.44
C GLY A 294 -7.50 -7.03 17.48
N ASP A 295 -7.10 -6.72 18.71
CA ASP A 295 -7.07 -7.68 19.83
C ASP A 295 -8.47 -8.02 20.39
N ARG A 296 -9.52 -7.31 19.94
CA ARG A 296 -10.93 -7.50 20.31
C ARG A 296 -11.21 -7.33 21.80
N ARG A 297 -10.37 -6.56 22.52
CA ARG A 297 -10.66 -6.16 23.90
C ARG A 297 -11.93 -5.29 23.99
N ALA A 298 -12.27 -4.60 22.92
CA ALA A 298 -13.61 -4.11 22.63
C ALA A 298 -14.01 -4.54 21.22
N VAL A 299 -15.30 -4.76 20.98
CA VAL A 299 -15.80 -5.41 19.76
C VAL A 299 -16.91 -4.57 19.16
N ILE A 300 -16.75 -4.16 17.90
CA ILE A 300 -17.79 -3.63 17.04
C ILE A 300 -18.67 -4.80 16.62
N PHE A 301 -19.89 -4.87 17.17
CA PHE A 301 -20.81 -5.98 16.90
C PHE A 301 -22.04 -5.56 16.10
N ASP A 302 -22.32 -4.26 15.97
CA ASP A 302 -23.46 -3.79 15.17
C ASP A 302 -23.22 -2.41 14.56
N TYR A 303 -23.86 -2.15 13.42
CA TYR A 303 -24.01 -0.80 12.88
C TYR A 303 -25.43 -0.58 12.36
N VAL A 304 -25.93 0.65 12.46
CA VAL A 304 -27.24 1.04 11.93
C VAL A 304 -27.13 2.38 11.22
N LEU A 305 -27.54 2.39 9.95
CA LEU A 305 -27.61 3.59 9.11
C LEU A 305 -29.04 4.10 9.01
N ARG A 306 -29.25 5.39 9.27
CA ARG A 306 -30.55 6.06 9.14
C ARG A 306 -30.38 7.42 8.44
N SER A 307 -31.38 7.80 7.67
CA SER A 307 -31.61 9.15 7.17
C SER A 307 -32.85 9.76 7.84
N GLU A 308 -33.21 10.98 7.45
CA GLU A 308 -34.47 11.62 7.88
C GLU A 308 -35.71 10.80 7.42
N ASP A 309 -35.62 10.10 6.28
CA ASP A 309 -36.70 9.29 5.70
C ASP A 309 -36.80 7.86 6.27
N GLY A 310 -35.88 7.46 7.15
CA GLY A 310 -35.86 6.15 7.79
C GLY A 310 -34.56 5.36 7.60
N PRO A 311 -34.59 4.02 7.67
CA PRO A 311 -33.38 3.19 7.55
C PRO A 311 -32.85 3.17 6.12
N ILE A 312 -31.53 3.34 5.97
CA ILE A 312 -30.86 3.29 4.66
C ILE A 312 -30.64 1.83 4.27
N ARG A 313 -31.10 1.42 3.08
CA ARG A 313 -31.01 0.02 2.60
C ARG A 313 -30.38 -0.19 1.24
N GLY A 314 -30.51 0.78 0.33
CA GLY A 314 -30.15 0.62 -1.09
C GLY A 314 -29.08 1.57 -1.61
N GLY A 315 -28.54 2.43 -0.75
CA GLY A 315 -27.54 3.44 -1.10
C GLY A 315 -27.86 4.79 -0.48
N PHE A 316 -26.98 5.75 -0.74
CA PHE A 316 -26.98 7.07 -0.15
C PHE A 316 -27.30 8.11 -1.22
N GLU A 317 -28.02 9.15 -0.86
CA GLU A 317 -28.30 10.26 -1.76
C GLU A 317 -27.39 11.44 -1.45
N ARG A 318 -26.92 12.12 -2.50
CA ARG A 318 -26.14 13.35 -2.36
C ARG A 318 -26.91 14.39 -1.54
N GLY A 319 -26.25 15.01 -0.57
CA GLY A 319 -26.83 15.99 0.34
C GLY A 319 -27.68 15.40 1.47
N GLN A 320 -27.91 14.08 1.48
CA GLN A 320 -28.69 13.41 2.52
C GLN A 320 -27.96 13.48 3.86
N LYS A 321 -28.70 13.80 4.93
CA LYS A 321 -28.20 13.67 6.31
C LYS A 321 -28.23 12.20 6.73
N ILE A 322 -27.11 11.74 7.27
CA ILE A 322 -26.88 10.36 7.68
C ILE A 322 -26.58 10.34 9.17
N SER A 323 -27.17 9.37 9.86
CA SER A 323 -26.81 8.93 11.20
C SER A 323 -26.25 7.51 11.11
N LEU A 324 -24.97 7.34 11.42
CA LEU A 324 -24.32 6.06 11.60
C LEU A 324 -24.21 5.77 13.11
N ASN A 325 -24.98 4.79 13.58
CA ASN A 325 -24.86 4.29 14.95
C ASN A 325 -23.95 3.07 14.94
N VAL A 326 -22.91 3.09 15.77
CA VAL A 326 -21.96 1.99 15.93
C VAL A 326 -22.10 1.45 17.33
N SER A 327 -22.46 0.17 17.48
CA SER A 327 -22.55 -0.47 18.78
C SER A 327 -21.31 -1.31 19.04
N ILE A 328 -20.74 -1.07 20.22
CA ILE A 328 -19.53 -1.71 20.70
C ILE A 328 -19.81 -2.38 22.04
N ASN A 329 -19.09 -3.45 22.32
CA ASN A 329 -19.06 -4.13 23.60
C ASN A 329 -17.63 -4.17 24.12
N LEU A 330 -17.41 -3.74 25.36
CA LEU A 330 -16.10 -3.84 25.99
C LEU A 330 -16.01 -5.19 26.68
N THR A 331 -14.99 -5.99 26.37
CA THR A 331 -14.73 -7.25 27.08
C THR A 331 -13.90 -7.03 28.35
N GLU A 332 -13.19 -5.91 28.41
CA GLU A 332 -12.46 -5.42 29.57
C GLU A 332 -12.50 -3.89 29.65
N SER A 333 -12.12 -3.33 30.81
CA SER A 333 -12.06 -1.88 31.00
C SER A 333 -10.91 -1.30 30.17
N ILE A 334 -11.21 -0.34 29.29
CA ILE A 334 -10.23 0.31 28.43
C ILE A 334 -10.28 1.82 28.67
N ASP A 335 -9.19 2.36 29.20
CA ASP A 335 -9.03 3.81 29.35
C ASP A 335 -8.71 4.46 28.01
N HIS A 336 -9.13 5.72 27.83
CA HIS A 336 -8.87 6.53 26.63
C HIS A 336 -9.26 5.85 25.31
N LEU A 337 -10.46 5.29 25.28
CA LEU A 337 -11.03 4.67 24.08
C LEU A 337 -11.24 5.69 22.95
N ILE A 338 -10.77 5.34 21.76
CA ILE A 338 -10.94 6.10 20.53
C ILE A 338 -11.85 5.30 19.61
N ILE A 339 -12.88 5.95 19.05
CA ILE A 339 -13.74 5.34 18.02
C ILE A 339 -13.78 6.29 16.84
N GLY A 340 -13.67 5.75 15.64
CA GLY A 340 -13.73 6.54 14.42
C GLY A 340 -14.20 5.75 13.22
N PHE A 341 -14.34 6.47 12.12
CA PHE A 341 -14.60 5.86 10.83
C PHE A 341 -13.81 6.58 9.74
N THR A 342 -13.61 5.88 8.64
CA THR A 342 -13.03 6.43 7.41
C THR A 342 -13.93 6.07 6.24
N VAL A 343 -13.96 6.95 5.23
CA VAL A 343 -14.61 6.71 3.95
C VAL A 343 -13.53 6.71 2.89
N LYS A 344 -13.51 5.67 2.06
CA LYS A 344 -12.57 5.49 0.96
C LYS A 344 -13.29 5.32 -0.38
N THR A 345 -12.60 5.64 -1.46
CA THR A 345 -12.99 5.26 -2.82
C THR A 345 -12.65 3.80 -3.12
N VAL A 346 -13.17 3.24 -4.22
CA VAL A 346 -12.85 1.87 -4.67
C VAL A 346 -11.36 1.66 -4.96
N ASP A 347 -10.64 2.71 -5.36
CA ASP A 347 -9.18 2.69 -5.57
C ASP A 347 -8.39 2.97 -4.28
N GLY A 348 -9.03 2.90 -3.11
CA GLY A 348 -8.37 2.94 -1.79
C GLY A 348 -8.01 4.34 -1.28
N ARG A 349 -8.40 5.42 -1.98
CA ARG A 349 -8.10 6.78 -1.54
C ARG A 349 -9.00 7.16 -0.38
N THR A 350 -8.40 7.62 0.72
CA THR A 350 -9.16 8.18 1.84
C THR A 350 -9.83 9.49 1.41
N VAL A 351 -11.16 9.50 1.43
CA VAL A 351 -11.99 10.67 1.17
C VAL A 351 -12.23 11.46 2.44
N PHE A 352 -12.48 10.74 3.54
CA PHE A 352 -12.72 11.34 4.85
C PHE A 352 -12.28 10.38 5.95
N GLY A 353 -11.84 10.94 7.07
CA GLY A 353 -11.58 10.19 8.28
C GLY A 353 -11.77 11.08 9.49
N ALA A 354 -12.41 10.55 10.53
CA ALA A 354 -12.52 11.23 11.81
C ALA A 354 -12.64 10.20 12.92
N ASN A 355 -12.16 10.59 14.09
CA ASN A 355 -12.30 9.81 15.31
C ASN A 355 -12.64 10.74 16.48
N THR A 356 -13.02 10.14 17.60
CA THR A 356 -13.40 10.85 18.83
C THR A 356 -12.26 11.70 19.38
N ARG A 357 -11.00 11.24 19.28
CA ARG A 357 -9.82 11.98 19.74
C ARG A 357 -9.61 13.28 18.97
N ASP A 358 -9.56 13.22 17.64
CA ASP A 358 -9.32 14.38 16.77
C ASP A 358 -10.44 15.43 16.89
N ARG A 359 -11.62 15.02 17.39
CA ARG A 359 -12.76 15.89 17.67
C ARG A 359 -12.88 16.31 19.13
N ASN A 360 -11.91 15.93 19.99
CA ASN A 360 -11.93 16.16 21.43
C ASN A 360 -13.22 15.68 22.12
N VAL A 361 -13.81 14.59 21.62
CA VAL A 361 -14.99 13.96 22.20
C VAL A 361 -14.52 12.90 23.20
N GLN A 362 -14.77 13.14 24.49
CA GLN A 362 -14.53 12.14 25.52
C GLN A 362 -15.68 11.13 25.53
N LEU A 363 -15.32 9.86 25.39
CA LEU A 363 -16.26 8.76 25.58
C LEU A 363 -16.48 8.50 27.08
N PRO A 364 -17.67 8.03 27.49
CA PRO A 364 -17.90 7.64 28.87
C PRO A 364 -16.93 6.53 29.26
N GLY A 365 -16.46 6.56 30.51
CA GLY A 365 -15.76 5.42 31.09
C GLY A 365 -16.74 4.24 31.18
N LEU A 366 -16.37 3.12 30.57
CA LEU A 366 -17.20 1.92 30.49
C LEU A 366 -16.49 0.77 31.20
N GLY A 367 -17.28 0.01 31.96
CA GLY A 367 -16.83 -1.22 32.59
C GLY A 367 -16.75 -2.40 31.62
N ALA A 368 -16.07 -3.45 32.05
CA ALA A 368 -16.07 -4.73 31.34
C ALA A 368 -17.49 -5.29 31.22
N GLY A 369 -17.87 -5.75 30.03
CA GLY A 369 -19.19 -6.28 29.68
C GLY A 369 -20.21 -5.22 29.24
N GLU A 370 -19.90 -3.94 29.35
CA GLU A 370 -20.84 -2.87 29.00
C GLU A 370 -20.91 -2.62 27.49
N ASN A 371 -22.11 -2.26 27.01
CA ASN A 371 -22.35 -1.87 25.64
C ASN A 371 -22.42 -0.35 25.53
N LEU A 372 -21.76 0.19 24.51
CA LEU A 372 -21.88 1.60 24.14
C LEU A 372 -22.33 1.69 22.68
N THR A 373 -23.24 2.62 22.39
CA THR A 373 -23.55 3.00 21.02
C THR A 373 -23.10 4.43 20.78
N VAL A 374 -22.23 4.63 19.79
CA VAL A 374 -21.76 5.95 19.35
C VAL A 374 -22.47 6.33 18.06
N GLN A 375 -23.05 7.52 18.04
CA GLN A 375 -23.74 8.07 16.88
C GLN A 375 -22.83 9.08 16.17
N PHE A 376 -22.57 8.83 14.89
CA PHE A 376 -21.90 9.75 13.98
C PHE A 376 -22.95 10.37 13.04
N GLY A 377 -23.19 11.68 13.19
CA GLY A 377 -24.03 12.45 12.28
C GLY A 377 -23.20 13.18 11.23
N PHE A 378 -23.53 13.02 9.95
CA PHE A 378 -22.85 13.71 8.85
C PHE A 378 -23.76 13.90 7.63
N VAL A 379 -23.35 14.75 6.69
CA VAL A 379 -24.02 14.97 5.41
C VAL A 379 -23.28 14.20 4.33
N CYS A 380 -23.99 13.51 3.44
CA CYS A 380 -23.42 12.87 2.26
C CYS A 380 -23.02 13.90 1.19
N ALA A 381 -21.95 14.64 1.42
CA ALA A 381 -21.39 15.59 0.48
C ALA A 381 -20.43 14.90 -0.52
N LEU A 382 -20.81 13.76 -1.05
CA LEU A 382 -20.02 12.96 -2.01
C LEU A 382 -20.64 13.05 -3.40
N ILE A 383 -19.79 13.04 -4.42
CA ILE A 383 -20.21 12.91 -5.83
C ILE A 383 -20.74 11.47 -6.05
N PRO A 384 -21.70 11.24 -6.97
CA PRO A 384 -22.19 9.90 -7.25
C PRO A 384 -21.06 8.92 -7.62
N GLY A 385 -21.08 7.74 -7.01
CA GLY A 385 -20.00 6.75 -7.14
C GLY A 385 -20.05 5.68 -6.06
N GLU A 386 -19.03 4.83 -6.07
CA GLU A 386 -18.89 3.70 -5.16
C GLU A 386 -17.83 4.00 -4.10
N TYR A 387 -18.20 3.85 -2.83
CA TYR A 387 -17.34 4.15 -1.68
C TYR A 387 -17.43 3.02 -0.64
N PHE A 388 -16.47 2.98 0.27
CA PHE A 388 -16.45 2.05 1.39
C PHE A 388 -16.23 2.78 2.71
N LEU A 389 -16.94 2.35 3.75
CA LEU A 389 -16.82 2.90 5.10
C LEU A 389 -16.19 1.85 6.02
N SER A 390 -15.06 2.21 6.62
CA SER A 390 -14.35 1.43 7.62
C SER A 390 -14.60 2.01 9.01
N ILE A 391 -14.77 1.16 10.01
CA ILE A 391 -15.01 1.58 11.41
C ILE A 391 -13.88 1.03 12.28
N GLY A 392 -13.40 1.81 13.24
CA GLY A 392 -12.32 1.37 14.11
C GLY A 392 -12.46 1.83 15.55
N ILE A 393 -12.04 0.94 16.45
CA ILE A 393 -11.76 1.18 17.86
C ILE A 393 -10.25 1.13 18.05
N ALA A 394 -9.73 2.10 18.79
CA ALA A 394 -8.35 2.14 19.24
C ALA A 394 -8.26 2.61 20.69
N GLN A 395 -7.08 2.46 21.28
CA GLN A 395 -6.75 2.94 22.62
C GLN A 395 -5.58 3.92 22.53
N ASP A 396 -5.67 5.04 23.24
CA ASP A 396 -4.53 5.92 23.52
C ASP A 396 -3.88 5.47 24.84
N ASP A 397 -2.78 4.71 24.75
CA ASP A 397 -1.95 4.42 25.93
C ASP A 397 -0.86 5.48 25.95
N GLN A 398 -0.64 6.17 27.08
CA GLN A 398 0.30 7.29 27.20
C GLN A 398 1.75 6.96 26.75
N SER A 399 2.06 5.68 26.52
CA SER A 399 3.29 5.15 25.94
C SER A 399 3.26 4.87 24.42
N ARG A 400 2.08 4.61 23.83
CA ARG A 400 1.86 4.14 22.45
C ARG A 400 0.64 4.81 21.82
N ASP A 401 0.88 5.54 20.74
CA ASP A 401 -0.17 6.22 19.98
C ASP A 401 -1.05 5.21 19.22
N ASN A 402 -2.38 5.27 19.44
CA ASN A 402 -3.41 4.65 18.60
C ASN A 402 -3.32 3.11 18.42
N ILE A 403 -3.25 2.39 19.55
CA ILE A 403 -3.26 0.92 19.58
C ILE A 403 -4.59 0.40 19.02
N ALA A 404 -4.56 -0.43 17.97
CA ALA A 404 -5.77 -0.97 17.36
C ALA A 404 -6.45 -2.01 18.27
N VAL A 405 -7.69 -1.74 18.67
CA VAL A 405 -8.50 -2.66 19.50
C VAL A 405 -9.42 -3.51 18.63
N ASP A 406 -10.20 -2.88 17.75
CA ASP A 406 -11.03 -3.59 16.76
C ASP A 406 -11.36 -2.68 15.58
N ARG A 407 -10.83 -3.00 14.41
CA ARG A 407 -10.97 -2.26 13.16
C ARG A 407 -11.60 -3.15 12.11
N ARG A 408 -12.68 -2.69 11.51
CA ARG A 408 -13.41 -3.34 10.42
C ARG A 408 -13.31 -2.47 9.17
N TYR A 409 -12.38 -2.84 8.31
CA TYR A 409 -12.08 -2.19 7.04
C TYR A 409 -13.09 -2.57 5.98
N ASP A 410 -13.52 -1.57 5.23
CA ASP A 410 -14.53 -1.66 4.17
C ASP A 410 -15.81 -2.36 4.58
N LEU A 411 -16.17 -2.25 5.86
CA LEU A 411 -17.32 -2.90 6.49
C LEU A 411 -18.65 -2.59 5.77
N ILE A 412 -18.83 -1.34 5.35
CA ILE A 412 -20.07 -0.89 4.71
C ILE A 412 -19.76 -0.45 3.27
N HIS A 413 -20.47 -1.04 2.31
CA HIS A 413 -20.49 -0.58 0.93
C HIS A 413 -21.44 0.63 0.79
N MET A 414 -20.92 1.75 0.31
CA MET A 414 -21.61 3.05 0.26
C MET A 414 -21.80 3.51 -1.20
N PRO A 415 -22.81 2.97 -1.93
CA PRO A 415 -23.15 3.47 -3.25
C PRO A 415 -23.87 4.83 -3.12
N VAL A 416 -23.30 5.88 -3.69
CA VAL A 416 -23.83 7.25 -3.66
C VAL A 416 -24.51 7.56 -5.00
N ARG A 417 -25.75 8.06 -4.95
CA ARG A 417 -26.58 8.40 -6.11
C ARG A 417 -26.90 9.90 -6.15
N GLY A 418 -27.12 10.44 -7.35
CA GLY A 418 -27.45 11.85 -7.58
C GLY A 418 -27.37 12.23 -9.06
N SER A 419 -27.67 13.49 -9.38
CA SER A 419 -27.58 14.01 -10.75
C SER A 419 -26.14 14.05 -11.27
N SER A 420 -25.97 13.58 -12.50
CA SER A 420 -24.68 13.47 -13.19
C SER A 420 -24.31 14.78 -13.88
N GLY A 421 -23.29 15.47 -13.37
CA GLY A 421 -22.74 16.69 -13.99
C GLY A 421 -21.46 17.15 -13.33
N ASP A 422 -21.38 17.05 -12.00
CA ASP A 422 -20.20 17.38 -11.22
C ASP A 422 -19.16 16.24 -11.22
N PHE A 423 -17.88 16.59 -11.18
CA PHE A 423 -16.77 15.64 -11.16
C PHE A 423 -15.89 15.83 -9.91
N GLY A 424 -15.30 14.76 -9.39
CA GLY A 424 -14.44 14.79 -8.21
C GLY A 424 -14.87 13.77 -7.16
N VAL A 425 -14.58 14.06 -5.89
CA VAL A 425 -14.95 13.19 -4.75
C VAL A 425 -15.95 13.83 -3.79
N ALA A 426 -16.05 15.16 -3.77
CA ALA A 426 -16.89 15.89 -2.83
C ALA A 426 -17.79 16.90 -3.55
N ASP A 427 -18.98 17.09 -2.99
CA ASP A 427 -19.91 18.14 -3.33
C ASP A 427 -19.60 19.39 -2.51
N LEU A 428 -19.37 20.52 -3.21
CA LEU A 428 -19.08 21.80 -2.59
C LEU A 428 -20.30 22.72 -2.46
N GLY A 429 -21.49 22.27 -2.85
CA GLY A 429 -22.72 23.07 -2.82
C GLY A 429 -22.69 24.23 -3.82
N LEU A 430 -22.05 24.03 -4.99
CA LEU A 430 -21.93 25.06 -6.03
C LEU A 430 -23.31 25.55 -6.49
N SER A 431 -23.49 26.87 -6.49
CA SER A 431 -24.61 27.54 -7.16
C SER A 431 -24.06 28.45 -8.26
N ILE A 432 -24.73 28.47 -9.41
CA ILE A 432 -24.41 29.37 -10.53
C ILE A 432 -25.57 30.34 -10.66
N GLY A 433 -25.29 31.62 -10.42
CA GLY A 433 -26.26 32.70 -10.57
C GLY A 433 -25.63 33.89 -11.28
N PHE A 434 -26.45 34.69 -11.95
CA PHE A 434 -26.03 35.98 -12.50
C PHE A 434 -26.27 37.05 -11.43
N PRO A 435 -25.30 37.93 -11.14
CA PRO A 435 -25.56 39.07 -10.26
C PRO A 435 -26.64 39.94 -10.89
N SER A 436 -27.73 40.18 -10.16
CA SER A 436 -28.72 41.19 -10.53
C SER A 436 -28.04 42.56 -10.53
N HIS A 437 -27.98 43.21 -11.70
CA HIS A 437 -27.61 44.62 -11.80
C HIS A 437 -28.76 45.46 -11.23
N GLU A 438 -28.64 45.88 -9.96
CA GLU A 438 -29.37 47.05 -9.46
C GLU A 438 -28.62 48.33 -9.80
#